data_AF-A0AAJ4SJN5-F1
#
_entry.id   AF-A0AAJ4SJN5-F1
#
_cell.length_a   1.000
_cell.length_b   1.000
_cell.length_c   1.000
_cell.angle_alpha   90.00
_cell.angle_beta   90.00
_cell.angle_gamma   90.00
#
_symmetry.space_group_name_H-M   'P 1'
#
loop_
_entity.id
_entity.type
_entity.pdbx_description
1 polymer ?
#
loop_
_entity_poly.entity_id
_entity_poly.type
_entity_poly.pdbx_seq_one_letter_code
_entity_poly.pdbx_strand_id
1 'polypeptide(L)'
;MDGDTLEQSLKHLTKAFDRLSRYKKVKQNLVGFLRSTEVTVNKNDGSYNQHMHVLLCVENSYFKNKANYITQEEWVDLWQKALQVDYRPVANIKAIKPNQKGDKDIQAAIKETSKYSVKSSDFLTDDDERNQEIVNDLEKGLYRKRMLSYGGLLKQKHKILNLDDAEDGNLINTSDEDKTTDEEEKAHSITAIWNFEKQNYYLKDLKR
;
A
#
# COMPACT_ATOMS: atom_id res chain seq x y z
N MET A 1 7.21 11.37 10.59
CA MET A 1 6.21 12.32 10.06
C MET A 1 5.05 12.38 11.03
N ASP A 2 4.39 13.51 11.19
CA ASP A 2 3.22 13.67 12.06
C ASP A 2 1.91 13.39 11.30
N GLY A 3 0.77 13.44 11.99
CA GLY A 3 -0.55 13.22 11.41
C GLY A 3 -0.92 14.24 10.34
N ASP A 4 -0.57 15.50 10.56
CA ASP A 4 -0.87 16.61 9.63
C ASP A 4 -0.16 16.45 8.28
N THR A 5 1.08 15.95 8.29
CA THR A 5 1.89 15.77 7.08
C THR A 5 1.76 14.38 6.45
N LEU A 6 1.06 13.45 7.10
CA LEU A 6 0.90 12.05 6.67
C LEU A 6 0.34 11.96 5.25
N GLU A 7 -0.73 12.69 4.96
CA GLU A 7 -1.38 12.66 3.65
C GLU A 7 -0.42 13.11 2.52
N GLN A 8 0.28 14.22 2.76
CA GLN A 8 1.23 14.80 1.82
C GLN A 8 2.40 13.84 1.56
N SER A 9 2.90 13.21 2.62
CA SER A 9 4.02 12.28 2.55
C SER A 9 3.67 11.02 1.75
N LEU A 10 2.48 10.44 1.95
CA LEU A 10 2.01 9.28 1.19
C LEU A 10 1.82 9.59 -0.30
N LYS A 11 1.32 10.80 -0.62
CA LYS A 11 1.26 11.30 -2.01
C LYS A 11 2.66 11.42 -2.61
N HIS A 12 3.60 11.96 -1.86
CA HIS A 12 5.00 12.09 -2.31
C HIS A 12 5.63 10.73 -2.59
N LEU A 13 5.46 9.78 -1.68
CA LEU A 13 5.97 8.41 -1.81
C LEU A 13 5.41 7.72 -3.07
N THR A 14 4.12 7.88 -3.34
CA THR A 14 3.48 7.33 -4.55
C THR A 14 4.01 7.99 -5.83
N LYS A 15 4.20 9.31 -5.83
CA LYS A 15 4.82 10.05 -6.95
C LYS A 15 6.28 9.66 -7.16
N ALA A 16 7.02 9.36 -6.09
CA ALA A 16 8.38 8.86 -6.18
C ALA A 16 8.42 7.50 -6.88
N PHE A 17 7.51 6.59 -6.55
CA PHE A 17 7.43 5.30 -7.22
C PHE A 17 7.06 5.41 -8.70
N ASP A 18 6.11 6.29 -9.06
CA ASP A 18 5.81 6.56 -10.47
C ASP A 18 7.05 7.07 -11.23
N ARG A 19 7.82 7.99 -10.65
CA ARG A 19 9.08 8.48 -11.24
C ARG A 19 10.12 7.36 -11.40
N LEU A 20 10.31 6.54 -10.36
CA LEU A 20 11.21 5.38 -10.40
C LEU A 20 10.83 4.46 -11.57
N SER A 21 9.54 4.14 -11.72
CA SER A 21 9.03 3.25 -12.76
C SER A 21 9.27 3.77 -14.19
N ARG A 22 9.42 5.09 -14.37
CA ARG A 22 9.63 5.75 -15.65
C ARG A 22 11.10 5.84 -16.06
N TYR A 23 12.05 5.62 -15.14
CA TYR A 23 13.46 5.64 -15.48
C TYR A 23 13.78 4.57 -16.51
N LYS A 24 14.54 4.94 -17.54
CA LYS A 24 14.80 4.08 -18.72
C LYS A 24 15.20 2.66 -18.33
N LYS A 25 16.17 2.51 -17.42
CA LYS A 25 16.67 1.21 -16.95
C LYS A 25 15.59 0.42 -16.19
N VAL A 26 14.75 1.07 -15.41
CA VAL A 26 13.62 0.43 -14.70
C VAL A 26 12.53 0.03 -15.69
N LYS A 27 12.03 0.98 -16.49
CA LYS A 27 10.95 0.79 -17.45
C LYS A 27 11.24 -0.33 -18.46
N GLN A 28 12.49 -0.45 -18.91
CA GLN A 28 12.90 -1.49 -19.86
C GLN A 28 12.83 -2.90 -19.24
N ASN A 29 13.01 -3.02 -17.93
CA ASN A 29 13.09 -4.30 -17.24
C ASN A 29 11.81 -4.66 -16.47
N LEU A 30 10.98 -3.67 -16.12
CA LEU A 30 9.77 -3.84 -15.31
C LEU A 30 8.55 -4.12 -16.19
N VAL A 31 8.08 -5.36 -16.19
CA VAL A 31 6.90 -5.78 -16.97
C VAL A 31 5.59 -5.70 -16.18
N GLY A 32 5.68 -5.67 -14.86
CA GLY A 32 4.53 -5.49 -13.98
C GLY A 32 4.94 -5.35 -12.52
N PHE A 33 4.02 -4.87 -11.70
CA PHE A 33 4.25 -4.79 -10.26
C PHE A 33 2.94 -4.90 -9.47
N LEU A 34 3.08 -5.33 -8.21
CA LEU A 34 2.12 -5.11 -7.14
C LEU A 34 2.84 -4.31 -6.07
N ARG A 35 2.19 -3.26 -5.58
CA ARG A 35 2.73 -2.37 -4.55
C ARG A 35 1.70 -2.22 -3.45
N SER A 36 2.15 -2.34 -2.21
CA SER A 36 1.39 -1.90 -1.03
C SER A 36 2.11 -0.77 -0.31
N THR A 37 1.34 0.09 0.34
CA THR A 37 1.84 1.06 1.32
C THR A 37 1.42 0.59 2.71
N GLU A 38 2.32 0.67 3.68
CA GLU A 38 2.05 0.38 5.08
C GLU A 38 2.47 1.60 5.91
N VAL A 39 1.62 1.99 6.88
CA VAL A 39 1.94 3.04 7.86
C VAL A 39 2.05 2.39 9.23
N THR A 40 3.21 2.58 9.85
CA THR A 40 3.53 2.10 11.21
C THR A 40 3.68 3.28 12.15
N VAL A 41 3.40 3.06 13.43
CA VAL A 41 3.51 4.09 14.46
C VAL A 41 4.75 3.85 15.30
N ASN A 42 5.58 4.89 15.45
CA ASN A 42 6.73 4.86 16.33
C ASN A 42 6.27 4.94 17.78
N LYS A 43 6.59 3.91 18.56
CA LYS A 43 6.16 3.83 19.97
C LYS A 43 6.80 4.90 20.84
N ASN A 44 8.00 5.38 20.47
CA ASN A 44 8.77 6.32 21.28
C ASN A 44 8.21 7.74 21.23
N ASP A 45 7.86 8.23 20.04
CA ASP A 45 7.48 9.62 19.80
C ASP A 45 6.11 9.79 19.13
N GLY A 46 5.39 8.69 18.85
CA GLY A 46 4.08 8.72 18.19
C GLY A 46 4.13 9.06 16.70
N SER A 47 5.31 9.29 16.12
CA SER A 47 5.44 9.63 14.71
C SER A 47 5.09 8.46 13.80
N TYR A 48 4.60 8.77 12.61
CA TYR A 48 4.29 7.81 11.56
C TYR A 48 5.51 7.52 10.69
N ASN A 49 5.64 6.26 10.30
CA ASN A 49 6.63 5.77 9.36
C ASN A 49 5.94 5.05 8.20
N GLN A 50 6.21 5.51 6.99
CA GLN A 50 5.68 4.91 5.76
C GLN A 50 6.65 3.88 5.18
N HIS A 51 6.12 2.71 4.84
CA HIS A 51 6.82 1.63 4.16
C HIS A 51 6.13 1.35 2.83
N MET A 52 6.92 0.90 1.85
CA MET A 52 6.41 0.49 0.55
C MET A 52 6.96 -0.89 0.23
N HIS A 53 6.08 -1.87 0.14
CA HIS A 53 6.43 -3.22 -0.29
C HIS A 53 6.07 -3.36 -1.77
N VAL A 54 7.00 -3.87 -2.58
CA VAL A 54 6.80 -3.97 -4.02
C VAL A 54 7.22 -5.34 -4.52
N LEU A 55 6.27 -6.07 -5.08
CA LEU A 55 6.52 -7.25 -5.89
C LEU A 55 6.76 -6.81 -7.33
N LEU A 56 7.98 -7.00 -7.83
CA LEU A 56 8.37 -6.63 -9.18
C LEU A 56 8.35 -7.86 -10.10
N CYS A 57 7.63 -7.77 -11.22
CA CYS A 57 7.75 -8.70 -12.33
C CYS A 57 8.73 -8.10 -13.33
N VAL A 58 9.81 -8.83 -13.63
CA VAL A 58 10.87 -8.37 -14.53
C VAL A 58 10.99 -9.23 -15.79
N GLU A 59 11.61 -8.67 -16.82
CA GLU A 59 11.95 -9.39 -18.05
C GLU A 59 12.74 -10.67 -17.80
N ASN A 60 12.53 -11.72 -18.60
CA ASN A 60 13.25 -13.01 -18.47
C ASN A 60 14.78 -12.84 -18.66
N SER A 61 15.20 -11.79 -19.37
CA SER A 61 16.61 -11.47 -19.58
C SER A 61 17.25 -10.71 -18.41
N TYR A 62 16.47 -10.27 -17.41
CA TYR A 62 16.91 -9.39 -16.32
C TYR A 62 18.13 -9.95 -15.56
N PHE A 63 18.08 -11.22 -15.17
CA PHE A 63 19.16 -11.87 -14.43
C PHE A 63 20.28 -12.45 -15.33
N LYS A 64 20.07 -12.45 -16.65
CA LYS A 64 20.98 -13.09 -17.62
C LYS A 64 21.97 -12.10 -18.24
N ASN A 65 21.62 -10.82 -18.28
CA ASN A 65 22.42 -9.78 -18.91
C ASN A 65 22.82 -8.69 -17.89
N LYS A 66 24.12 -8.45 -17.72
CA LYS A 66 24.64 -7.38 -16.84
C LYS A 66 24.11 -5.98 -17.20
N ALA A 67 23.82 -5.71 -18.47
CA ALA A 67 23.25 -4.43 -18.90
C ALA A 67 21.80 -4.24 -18.41
N ASN A 68 21.06 -5.35 -18.22
CA ASN A 68 19.66 -5.34 -17.81
C ASN A 68 19.51 -5.38 -16.29
N TYR A 69 20.39 -6.12 -15.61
CA TYR A 69 20.35 -6.25 -14.15
C TYR A 69 20.56 -4.89 -13.47
N ILE A 70 19.71 -4.61 -12.47
CA ILE A 70 19.87 -3.48 -11.55
C ILE A 70 20.25 -4.06 -10.19
N THR A 71 21.46 -3.73 -9.75
CA THR A 71 21.98 -4.12 -8.44
C THR A 71 21.22 -3.41 -7.31
N GLN A 72 21.35 -3.90 -6.07
CA GLN A 72 20.71 -3.26 -4.91
C GLN A 72 21.20 -1.81 -4.73
N GLU A 73 22.48 -1.56 -4.96
CA GLU A 73 23.06 -0.21 -4.88
C GLU A 73 22.46 0.72 -5.94
N GLU A 74 22.37 0.27 -7.20
CA GLU A 74 21.73 1.04 -8.25
C GLU A 74 20.24 1.27 -8.00
N TRP A 75 19.53 0.30 -7.42
CA TRP A 75 18.15 0.48 -6.98
C TRP A 75 18.03 1.58 -5.92
N VAL A 76 18.93 1.60 -4.94
CA VAL A 76 18.97 2.65 -3.91
C VAL A 76 19.24 4.01 -4.53
N ASP A 77 20.18 4.12 -5.47
CA ASP A 77 20.51 5.38 -6.15
C ASP A 77 19.33 5.90 -6.99
N LEU A 78 18.69 5.02 -7.76
CA LEU A 78 17.49 5.34 -8.51
C LEU A 78 16.35 5.71 -7.57
N TRP A 79 16.19 5.02 -6.46
CA TRP A 79 15.16 5.33 -5.48
C TRP A 79 15.40 6.67 -4.79
N GLN A 80 16.63 6.98 -4.38
CA GLN A 80 16.99 8.28 -3.81
C GLN A 80 16.67 9.42 -4.78
N LYS A 81 17.05 9.26 -6.05
CA LYS A 81 16.77 10.23 -7.11
C LYS A 81 15.27 10.38 -7.34
N ALA A 82 14.53 9.28 -7.32
CA ALA A 82 13.09 9.26 -7.48
C ALA A 82 12.37 9.79 -6.24
N LEU A 83 12.94 9.69 -5.05
CA LEU A 83 12.37 10.22 -3.81
C LEU A 83 12.71 11.70 -3.61
N GLN A 84 13.74 12.22 -4.30
CA GLN A 84 14.26 13.59 -4.17
C GLN A 84 14.66 13.93 -2.74
N VAL A 85 15.48 13.07 -2.14
CA VAL A 85 16.02 13.28 -0.80
C VAL A 85 17.54 13.39 -0.84
N ASP A 86 18.08 14.14 0.09
CA ASP A 86 19.51 14.41 0.26
C ASP A 86 20.25 13.31 1.05
N TYR A 87 19.52 12.43 1.74
CA TYR A 87 20.05 11.25 2.40
C TYR A 87 19.97 9.99 1.52
N ARG A 88 20.81 8.99 1.81
CA ARG A 88 20.76 7.68 1.15
C ARG A 88 19.64 6.82 1.78
N PRO A 89 18.56 6.49 1.06
CA PRO A 89 17.46 5.69 1.60
C PRO A 89 17.85 4.22 1.74
N VAL A 90 17.14 3.50 2.60
CA VAL A 90 17.28 2.05 2.74
C VAL A 90 16.29 1.36 1.81
N ALA A 91 16.79 0.46 0.96
CA ALA A 91 15.95 -0.41 0.16
C ALA A 91 16.46 -1.85 0.26
N ASN A 92 15.58 -2.76 0.65
CA ASN A 92 15.85 -4.19 0.68
C ASN A 92 15.30 -4.83 -0.60
N ILE A 93 16.18 -5.23 -1.52
CA ILE A 93 15.81 -5.85 -2.80
C ILE A 93 16.34 -7.27 -2.83
N LYS A 94 15.45 -8.24 -3.04
CA LYS A 94 15.80 -9.66 -3.11
C LYS A 94 15.07 -10.33 -4.27
N ALA A 95 15.78 -11.19 -4.98
CA ALA A 95 15.14 -12.10 -5.93
C ALA A 95 14.36 -13.17 -5.16
N ILE A 96 13.13 -13.44 -5.58
CA ILE A 96 12.33 -14.55 -5.05
C ILE A 96 12.95 -15.83 -5.58
N LYS A 97 13.46 -16.67 -4.67
CA LYS A 97 14.09 -17.96 -5.01
C LYS A 97 13.14 -19.10 -4.64
N PRO A 98 13.13 -20.20 -5.40
CA PRO A 98 12.39 -21.38 -5.00
C PRO A 98 12.93 -22.01 -3.70
N ASN A 99 12.07 -22.46 -2.79
CA ASN A 99 12.42 -23.27 -1.63
C ASN A 99 12.70 -24.69 -2.09
N GLN A 100 13.76 -25.27 -1.55
CA GLN A 100 14.13 -26.67 -1.78
C GLN A 100 13.21 -27.68 -1.08
N LYS A 101 12.15 -27.23 -0.38
CA LYS A 101 11.27 -28.04 0.50
C LYS A 101 9.77 -28.01 0.17
N GLY A 102 9.39 -27.66 -1.05
CA GLY A 102 8.08 -28.07 -1.60
C GLY A 102 6.84 -27.23 -1.28
N ASP A 103 6.96 -26.08 -0.59
CA ASP A 103 5.87 -25.08 -0.51
C ASP A 103 6.12 -23.86 -1.41
N LYS A 104 5.03 -23.30 -1.96
CA LYS A 104 4.96 -22.36 -3.10
C LYS A 104 5.55 -20.97 -2.77
N ASP A 105 6.81 -20.74 -3.12
CA ASP A 105 7.60 -19.52 -2.78
C ASP A 105 7.02 -18.17 -3.17
N ILE A 106 6.30 -18.16 -4.28
CA ILE A 106 5.60 -16.97 -4.76
C ILE A 106 4.52 -16.55 -3.76
N GLN A 107 3.87 -17.49 -3.06
CA GLN A 107 2.84 -17.16 -2.07
C GLN A 107 3.41 -16.44 -0.86
N ALA A 108 4.62 -16.78 -0.41
CA ALA A 108 5.27 -16.10 0.71
C ALA A 108 5.60 -14.64 0.33
N ALA A 109 6.14 -14.42 -0.87
CA ALA A 109 6.43 -13.07 -1.38
C ALA A 109 5.15 -12.25 -1.58
N ILE A 110 4.06 -12.88 -2.06
CA ILE A 110 2.74 -12.23 -2.16
C ILE A 110 2.26 -11.84 -0.76
N LYS A 111 2.27 -12.75 0.22
CA LYS A 111 1.85 -12.47 1.60
C LYS A 111 2.64 -11.34 2.25
N GLU A 112 3.95 -11.28 1.99
CA GLU A 112 4.79 -10.19 2.48
C GLU A 112 4.44 -8.85 1.80
N THR A 113 4.16 -8.87 0.50
CA THR A 113 3.79 -7.67 -0.27
C THR A 113 2.35 -7.23 0.01
N SER A 114 1.44 -8.12 0.37
CA SER A 114 0.02 -7.84 0.63
C SER A 114 -0.29 -7.66 2.12
N LYS A 115 0.70 -7.24 2.91
CA LYS A 115 0.49 -6.94 4.33
C LYS A 115 -0.49 -5.77 4.52
N TYR A 116 -0.91 -5.61 5.77
CA TYR A 116 -1.87 -4.60 6.19
C TYR A 116 -1.40 -3.17 5.90
N SER A 117 -2.35 -2.30 5.59
CA SER A 117 -2.12 -0.85 5.44
C SER A 117 -1.69 -0.17 6.73
N VAL A 118 -2.17 -0.69 7.88
CA VAL A 118 -1.83 -0.25 9.23
C VAL A 118 -1.78 -1.46 10.15
N LYS A 119 -1.05 -1.36 11.26
CA LYS A 119 -0.89 -2.46 12.22
C LYS A 119 -1.37 -2.03 13.59
N SER A 120 -2.53 -2.57 14.01
CA SER A 120 -3.19 -2.20 15.27
C SER A 120 -2.31 -2.40 16.51
N SER A 121 -1.45 -3.42 16.53
CA SER A 121 -0.49 -3.63 17.64
C SER A 121 0.55 -2.51 17.82
N ASP A 122 0.65 -1.62 16.84
CA ASP A 122 1.61 -0.52 16.88
C ASP A 122 1.04 0.69 17.63
N PHE A 123 -0.30 0.80 17.74
CA PHE A 123 -0.96 1.95 18.33
C PHE A 123 -2.07 1.66 19.34
N LEU A 124 -2.60 0.43 19.43
CA LEU A 124 -3.54 0.08 20.50
C LEU A 124 -2.76 -0.15 21.80
N THR A 125 -2.93 0.77 22.74
CA THR A 125 -2.37 0.74 24.09
C THR A 125 -3.46 0.95 25.14
N ASP A 126 -3.10 1.01 26.43
CA ASP A 126 -4.06 1.34 27.50
C ASP A 126 -4.38 2.86 27.58
N ASP A 127 -3.80 3.67 26.71
CA ASP A 127 -4.04 5.12 26.61
C ASP A 127 -5.07 5.42 25.51
N ASP A 128 -6.34 5.54 25.92
CA ASP A 128 -7.46 5.74 25.00
C ASP A 128 -7.42 7.08 24.25
N GLU A 129 -6.90 8.14 24.85
CA GLU A 129 -6.80 9.45 24.21
C GLU A 129 -5.77 9.40 23.07
N ARG A 130 -4.59 8.82 23.33
CA ARG A 130 -3.57 8.62 22.32
C ARG A 130 -4.02 7.67 21.22
N ASN A 131 -4.73 6.59 21.57
CA ASN A 131 -5.30 5.67 20.59
C ASN A 131 -6.25 6.41 19.64
N GLN A 132 -7.10 7.31 20.15
CA GLN A 132 -8.05 8.09 19.36
C GLN A 132 -7.36 9.08 18.42
N GLU A 133 -6.35 9.80 18.92
CA GLU A 133 -5.55 10.71 18.11
C GLU A 133 -4.94 9.96 16.93
N ILE A 134 -4.31 8.82 17.20
CA ILE A 134 -3.68 8.01 16.17
C ILE A 134 -4.68 7.48 15.15
N VAL A 135 -5.85 6.99 15.61
CA VAL A 135 -6.90 6.50 14.72
C VAL A 135 -7.42 7.62 13.83
N ASN A 136 -7.67 8.81 14.38
CA ASN A 136 -8.11 9.97 13.63
C ASN A 136 -7.09 10.42 12.57
N ASP A 137 -5.80 10.41 12.91
CA ASP A 137 -4.73 10.78 11.99
C ASP A 137 -4.56 9.77 10.86
N LEU A 138 -4.63 8.48 11.18
CA LEU A 138 -4.63 7.41 10.18
C LEU A 138 -5.87 7.48 9.29
N GLU A 139 -7.06 7.70 9.86
CA GLU A 139 -8.31 7.87 9.09
C GLU A 139 -8.18 9.00 8.08
N LYS A 140 -7.77 10.20 8.52
CA LYS A 140 -7.59 11.37 7.65
C LYS A 140 -6.47 11.17 6.62
N GLY A 141 -5.31 10.70 7.07
CA GLY A 141 -4.12 10.57 6.23
C GLY A 141 -4.27 9.51 5.13
N LEU A 142 -4.97 8.42 5.43
CA LEU A 142 -5.23 7.31 4.51
C LEU A 142 -6.50 7.52 3.66
N TYR A 143 -7.35 8.50 4.00
CA TYR A 143 -8.58 8.76 3.26
C TYR A 143 -8.33 8.97 1.76
N ARG A 144 -9.03 8.17 0.94
CA ARG A 144 -8.91 8.12 -0.54
C ARG A 144 -7.47 7.93 -1.02
N LYS A 145 -6.63 7.26 -0.24
CA LYS A 145 -5.28 6.85 -0.66
C LYS A 145 -5.31 5.43 -1.12
N ARG A 146 -4.75 5.21 -2.31
CA ARG A 146 -4.53 3.89 -2.85
C ARG A 146 -3.35 3.22 -2.15
N MET A 147 -3.66 2.38 -1.17
CA MET A 147 -2.75 1.55 -0.42
C MET A 147 -2.29 0.35 -1.21
N LEU A 148 -3.13 -0.25 -2.07
CA LEU A 148 -2.77 -1.37 -2.94
C LEU A 148 -2.85 -0.99 -4.41
N SER A 149 -1.78 -1.24 -5.18
CA SER A 149 -1.74 -0.83 -6.58
C SER A 149 -1.04 -1.85 -7.47
N TYR A 150 -1.63 -2.07 -8.65
CA TYR A 150 -1.13 -2.97 -9.68
C TYR A 150 -0.66 -2.18 -10.91
N GLY A 151 0.42 -2.64 -11.53
CA GLY A 151 0.94 -2.10 -12.79
C GLY A 151 1.35 -3.18 -13.78
N GLY A 152 1.41 -2.81 -15.06
CA GLY A 152 1.82 -3.69 -16.16
C GLY A 152 0.99 -4.98 -16.23
N LEU A 153 1.66 -6.12 -16.39
CA LEU A 153 1.03 -7.43 -16.54
C LEU A 153 0.10 -7.78 -15.37
N LEU A 154 0.49 -7.44 -14.13
CA LEU A 154 -0.33 -7.75 -12.95
C LEU A 154 -1.64 -6.94 -12.94
N LYS A 155 -1.63 -5.70 -13.42
CA LYS A 155 -2.87 -4.90 -13.59
C LYS A 155 -3.81 -5.53 -14.62
N GLN A 156 -3.26 -6.03 -15.73
CA GLN A 156 -4.06 -6.70 -16.76
C GLN A 156 -4.69 -7.98 -16.21
N LYS A 157 -3.92 -8.79 -15.47
CA LYS A 157 -4.42 -10.02 -14.83
C LYS A 157 -5.47 -9.72 -13.76
N HIS A 158 -5.26 -8.71 -12.92
CA HIS A 158 -6.27 -8.27 -11.95
C HIS A 158 -7.60 -7.93 -12.63
N LYS A 159 -7.56 -7.18 -13.75
CA LYS A 159 -8.77 -6.85 -14.52
C LYS A 159 -9.45 -8.08 -15.14
N ILE A 160 -8.67 -9.03 -15.66
CA ILE A 160 -9.21 -10.26 -16.28
C ILE A 160 -9.90 -11.15 -15.23
N LEU A 161 -9.33 -11.24 -14.04
CA LEU A 161 -9.88 -12.06 -12.96
C LEU A 161 -11.14 -11.45 -12.33
N ASN A 162 -11.54 -10.23 -12.74
CA ASN A 162 -12.70 -9.49 -12.23
C ASN A 162 -12.81 -9.54 -10.70
N LEU A 163 -11.65 -9.49 -10.03
CA LEU A 163 -11.61 -9.45 -8.58
C LEU A 163 -12.15 -8.10 -8.15
N ASP A 164 -13.04 -8.12 -7.16
CA ASP A 164 -13.58 -6.93 -6.52
C ASP A 164 -12.42 -6.03 -6.06
N ASP A 165 -12.62 -4.70 -6.10
CA ASP A 165 -11.56 -3.76 -5.74
C ASP A 165 -11.10 -4.02 -4.29
N ALA A 166 -9.79 -4.13 -4.05
CA ALA A 166 -9.29 -4.43 -2.70
C ALA A 166 -9.55 -3.30 -1.68
N GLU A 167 -9.88 -2.10 -2.16
CA GLU A 167 -10.15 -0.91 -1.34
C GLU A 167 -11.65 -0.57 -1.28
N ASP A 168 -12.36 -0.72 -2.41
CA ASP A 168 -13.79 -0.37 -2.55
C ASP A 168 -14.71 -1.59 -2.73
N GLY A 169 -14.17 -2.81 -2.70
CA GLY A 169 -14.89 -4.06 -2.95
C GLY A 169 -15.92 -4.39 -1.87
N ASN A 170 -16.97 -5.08 -2.27
CA ASN A 170 -18.04 -5.48 -1.38
C ASN A 170 -17.58 -6.63 -0.47
N LEU A 171 -17.08 -6.28 0.72
CA LEU A 171 -16.62 -7.24 1.73
C LEU A 171 -17.76 -8.06 2.38
N ILE A 172 -19.02 -7.79 2.02
CA ILE A 172 -20.21 -8.42 2.60
C ILE A 172 -20.68 -9.60 1.72
N ASN A 173 -20.62 -9.46 0.39
CA ASN A 173 -21.03 -10.49 -0.57
C ASN A 173 -19.84 -11.01 -1.37
N THR A 174 -19.11 -11.99 -0.81
CA THR A 174 -17.91 -12.57 -1.44
C THR A 174 -18.20 -13.76 -2.38
N SER A 175 -19.46 -14.04 -2.69
CA SER A 175 -19.90 -15.13 -3.58
C SER A 175 -20.40 -14.58 -4.92
N ASP A 176 -19.96 -15.20 -6.03
CA ASP A 176 -20.22 -14.79 -7.43
C ASP A 176 -21.70 -14.74 -7.86
N GLU A 177 -22.68 -14.97 -6.98
CA GLU A 177 -24.10 -15.11 -7.34
C GLU A 177 -24.96 -13.86 -7.19
N ASP A 178 -24.51 -12.81 -6.50
CA ASP A 178 -25.32 -11.58 -6.37
C ASP A 178 -24.66 -10.39 -7.08
N LYS A 179 -24.86 -10.31 -8.39
CA LYS A 179 -24.66 -9.06 -9.14
C LYS A 179 -25.79 -8.10 -8.77
N THR A 180 -25.52 -7.26 -7.77
CA THR A 180 -26.36 -6.14 -7.40
C THR A 180 -26.59 -5.23 -8.61
N THR A 181 -27.84 -5.12 -9.05
CA THR A 181 -28.29 -4.25 -10.14
C THR A 181 -28.05 -2.77 -9.84
N ASP A 182 -27.91 -1.95 -10.89
CA ASP A 182 -27.65 -0.48 -10.88
C ASP A 182 -28.57 0.36 -9.96
N GLU A 183 -29.60 -0.23 -9.37
CA GLU A 183 -30.49 0.41 -8.39
C GLU A 183 -29.90 0.53 -6.97
N GLU A 184 -28.85 -0.24 -6.63
CA GLU A 184 -28.19 -0.18 -5.31
C GLU A 184 -27.06 0.86 -5.21
N GLU A 185 -26.70 1.56 -6.29
CA GLU A 185 -25.73 2.68 -6.29
C GLU A 185 -26.19 3.91 -5.45
N LYS A 186 -27.38 3.86 -4.84
CA LYS A 186 -27.85 4.84 -3.85
C LYS A 186 -27.59 4.42 -2.40
N ALA A 187 -26.59 3.58 -2.13
CA ALA A 187 -26.17 3.30 -0.76
C ALA A 187 -25.77 4.61 -0.04
N HIS A 188 -26.58 5.04 0.92
CA HIS A 188 -26.24 6.16 1.78
C HIS A 188 -25.15 5.70 2.75
N SER A 189 -23.92 6.18 2.58
CA SER A 189 -22.87 5.92 3.56
C SER A 189 -23.16 6.72 4.83
N ILE A 190 -23.64 6.05 5.88
CA ILE A 190 -23.81 6.64 7.20
C ILE A 190 -22.48 6.48 7.95
N THR A 191 -21.72 7.56 8.09
CA THR A 191 -20.49 7.57 8.92
C THR A 191 -20.86 7.91 10.35
N ALA A 192 -20.74 6.93 11.24
CA ALA A 192 -20.94 7.09 12.68
C ALA A 192 -19.57 7.29 13.36
N ILE A 193 -19.37 8.44 13.99
CA ILE A 193 -18.17 8.75 14.76
C ILE A 193 -18.49 8.54 16.23
N TRP A 194 -17.67 7.76 16.92
CA TRP A 194 -17.82 7.54 18.35
C TRP A 194 -17.38 8.78 19.13
N ASN A 195 -18.25 9.29 20.01
CA ASN A 195 -17.97 10.36 20.96
C ASN A 195 -17.76 9.75 22.35
N PHE A 196 -16.54 9.86 22.86
CA PHE A 196 -16.16 9.28 24.15
C PHE A 196 -16.73 10.02 25.36
N GLU A 197 -16.86 11.35 25.31
CA GLU A 197 -17.46 12.13 26.40
C GLU A 197 -18.92 11.74 26.63
N LYS A 198 -19.64 11.44 25.55
CA LYS A 198 -21.06 11.05 25.56
C LYS A 198 -21.26 9.55 25.51
N GLN A 199 -20.16 8.77 25.41
CA GLN A 199 -20.14 7.33 25.18
C GLN A 199 -21.19 6.87 24.14
N ASN A 200 -21.25 7.57 23.00
CA ASN A 200 -22.24 7.27 21.96
C ASN A 200 -21.74 7.67 20.57
N TYR A 201 -22.28 7.05 19.53
CA TYR A 201 -22.03 7.43 18.14
C TYR A 201 -22.85 8.65 17.73
N TYR A 202 -22.27 9.54 16.93
CA TYR A 202 -22.99 10.58 16.21
C TYR A 202 -22.74 10.45 14.71
N LEU A 203 -23.76 10.80 13.94
CA LEU A 203 -23.68 10.74 12.48
C LEU A 203 -22.97 11.98 11.96
N LYS A 204 -21.95 11.79 11.12
CA LYS A 204 -21.32 12.87 10.37
C LYS A 204 -21.88 12.87 8.96
N ASP A 205 -22.65 13.91 8.64
CA ASP A 205 -23.13 14.13 7.28
C ASP A 205 -21.95 14.47 6.36
N LEU A 206 -21.63 13.57 5.44
CA LEU A 206 -20.75 13.86 4.31
C LEU A 206 -21.50 14.76 3.34
N LYS A 207 -21.34 16.08 3.47
CA LYS A 207 -21.77 17.00 2.40
C LYS A 207 -20.95 16.67 1.14
N ARG A 208 -21.68 16.37 0.06
CA ARG A 208 -21.16 16.04 -1.29
C ARG A 208 -20.17 17.09 -1.81
#